data_AF-A0A7T8H0F9-F1
#
_entry.id   AF-A0A7T8H0F9-F1
#
_cell.length_a   1.000
_cell.length_b   1.000
_cell.length_c   1.000
_cell.angle_alpha   90.00
_cell.angle_beta   90.00
_cell.angle_gamma   90.00
#
_symmetry.space_group_name_H-M   'P 1'
#
loop_
_entity.id
_entity.type
_entity.pdbx_description
1 polymer ?
#
loop_
_entity_poly.entity_id
_entity_poly.type
_entity_poly.pdbx_seq_one_letter_code
_entity_poly.pdbx_strand_id
1 'polypeptide(L)'
;MAHKNALYALYKSLKDIRSNDSLFGGVVLLLAGNGQLPQDQDGHISMAGIDNFVSTPQQLCHTVYPNLNKNHANHEWLCERAILAPTNETVGNINSNLLKQIPGEERSYRSVDSVTETDQ
;
A
#
# COMPACT_ATOMS: atom_id res chain seq x y z
N MET A 1 0.40 5.78 1.41
CA MET A 1 -0.04 7.00 0.67
C MET A 1 -1.56 7.01 0.62
N ALA A 2 -2.22 8.05 1.13
CA ALA A 2 -3.68 8.16 1.10
C ALA A 2 -4.14 8.91 -0.16
N HIS A 3 -5.18 8.41 -0.82
CA HIS A 3 -5.72 8.94 -2.06
C HIS A 3 -6.58 10.20 -1.82
N LYS A 4 -6.55 11.21 -2.72
CA LYS A 4 -7.36 12.45 -2.59
C LYS A 4 -8.85 12.16 -2.46
N ASN A 5 -9.39 11.21 -3.23
CA ASN A 5 -10.80 10.84 -3.08
C ASN A 5 -11.06 10.03 -1.81
N ALA A 6 -10.05 9.32 -1.28
CA ALA A 6 -10.21 8.64 0.01
C ALA A 6 -10.18 9.66 1.16
N LEU A 7 -9.36 10.71 1.07
CA LEU A 7 -9.34 11.78 2.06
C LEU A 7 -10.61 12.65 1.98
N TYR A 8 -11.12 12.91 0.77
CA TYR A 8 -12.38 13.63 0.57
C TYR A 8 -13.60 12.78 0.97
N ALA A 9 -13.61 11.49 0.64
CA ALA A 9 -14.63 10.56 1.11
C ALA A 9 -14.58 10.48 2.63
N LEU A 10 -13.41 10.35 3.25
CA LEU A 10 -13.23 10.38 4.70
C LEU A 10 -13.75 11.70 5.30
N TYR A 11 -13.41 12.84 4.69
CA TYR A 11 -13.89 14.15 5.08
C TYR A 11 -15.42 14.23 5.08
N LYS A 12 -16.05 13.79 3.98
CA LYS A 12 -17.50 13.86 3.81
C LYS A 12 -18.22 12.85 4.72
N SER A 13 -17.74 11.62 4.78
CA SER A 13 -18.27 10.58 5.65
C SER A 13 -18.17 10.96 7.13
N LEU A 14 -17.08 11.59 7.59
CA LEU A 14 -16.97 12.00 8.99
C LEU A 14 -17.89 13.16 9.37
N LYS A 15 -18.22 14.06 8.43
CA LYS A 15 -19.26 15.07 8.64
C LYS A 15 -20.64 14.44 8.79
N ASP A 16 -20.97 13.54 7.86
CA ASP A 16 -22.27 12.88 7.81
C ASP A 16 -22.50 11.99 9.05
N ILE A 17 -21.52 11.17 9.44
CA ILE A 17 -21.63 10.26 10.59
C ILE A 17 -21.81 11.02 11.91
N ARG A 18 -21.17 12.19 12.04
CA ARG A 18 -21.15 12.96 13.30
C ARG A 18 -22.19 14.05 13.37
N SER A 19 -22.96 14.27 12.29
CA SER A 19 -23.86 15.41 12.14
C SER A 19 -23.19 16.72 12.55
N ASN A 20 -21.94 16.91 12.10
CA ASN A 20 -21.11 18.06 12.49
C ASN A 20 -20.39 18.61 11.26
N ASP A 21 -20.65 19.88 10.94
CA ASP A 21 -20.12 20.54 9.75
C ASP A 21 -18.66 21.01 9.87
N SER A 22 -18.05 20.86 11.04
CA SER A 22 -16.62 21.12 11.24
C SER A 22 -15.76 20.21 10.35
N LEU A 23 -14.52 20.63 10.04
CA LEU A 23 -13.57 19.82 9.27
C LEU A 23 -13.50 18.38 9.80
N PHE A 24 -13.69 17.40 8.92
CA PHE A 24 -13.74 15.97 9.27
C PHE A 24 -14.68 15.64 10.43
N GLY A 25 -15.85 16.30 10.50
CA GLY A 25 -16.82 16.09 11.58
C GLY A 25 -16.34 16.57 12.95
N GLY A 26 -15.26 17.34 13.04
CA GLY A 26 -14.60 17.71 14.29
C GLY A 26 -13.67 16.63 14.84
N VAL A 27 -13.20 15.70 14.01
CA VAL A 27 -12.20 14.68 14.38
C VAL A 27 -10.80 15.31 14.22
N VAL A 28 -9.93 15.09 15.21
CA VAL A 28 -8.52 15.46 15.08
C VAL A 28 -7.83 14.41 14.19
N LEU A 29 -7.28 14.85 13.06
CA LEU A 29 -6.49 14.01 12.16
C LEU A 29 -5.01 14.32 12.29
N LEU A 30 -4.20 13.29 12.53
CA LEU A 30 -2.75 13.37 12.48
C LEU A 30 -2.28 12.87 11.11
N LEU A 31 -1.80 13.80 10.27
CA LEU A 31 -1.18 13.47 8.99
C LEU A 31 0.32 13.30 9.19
N ALA A 32 0.80 12.07 9.21
CA ALA A 32 2.23 11.77 9.30
C ALA A 32 2.85 11.73 7.90
N GLY A 33 3.87 12.57 7.68
CA GLY A 33 4.61 12.70 6.43
C GLY A 33 5.74 13.73 6.59
N ASN A 34 6.50 14.01 5.54
CA ASN A 34 7.60 14.99 5.57
C ASN A 34 7.14 16.47 5.60
N GLY A 35 5.85 16.74 5.83
CA GLY A 35 5.28 18.08 5.99
C GLY A 35 5.22 18.93 4.70
N GLN A 36 5.74 18.45 3.57
CA GLN A 36 5.71 19.18 2.31
C GLN A 36 4.68 18.57 1.37
N LEU A 37 3.50 19.18 1.35
CA LEU A 37 2.45 18.88 0.39
C LEU A 37 2.51 19.96 -0.69
N PRO A 38 2.88 19.63 -1.94
CA PRO A 38 2.82 20.61 -3.02
C PRO A 38 1.38 21.15 -3.08
N GLN A 39 1.21 22.45 -3.36
CA GLN A 39 -0.12 23.08 -3.47
C GLN A 39 -0.34 23.63 -4.88
N ASP A 40 -1.58 23.61 -5.36
CA ASP A 40 -1.98 24.24 -6.61
C ASP A 40 -2.28 25.74 -6.39
N GLN A 41 -2.66 26.44 -7.46
CA GLN A 41 -2.93 27.89 -7.43
C GLN A 41 -4.10 28.25 -6.51
N ASP A 42 -4.94 27.27 -6.16
CA ASP A 42 -6.11 27.42 -5.28
C ASP A 42 -5.79 27.03 -3.82
N GLY A 43 -4.52 26.73 -3.52
CA GLY A 43 -4.09 26.32 -2.18
C GLY A 43 -4.52 24.90 -1.80
N HIS A 44 -5.04 24.12 -2.75
CA HIS A 44 -5.28 22.69 -2.54
C HIS A 44 -3.99 21.91 -2.72
N ILE A 45 -3.91 20.72 -2.14
CA ILE A 45 -2.74 19.84 -2.34
C ILE A 45 -2.65 19.46 -3.82
N SER A 46 -1.59 19.92 -4.49
CA SER A 46 -1.17 19.58 -5.84
C SER A 46 -0.62 18.16 -5.87
N MET A 47 -1.11 17.40 -6.83
CA MET A 47 -0.78 15.99 -7.05
C MET A 47 0.32 15.81 -8.10
N ALA A 48 0.94 16.90 -8.58
CA ALA A 48 2.00 16.84 -9.57
C ALA A 48 3.21 16.07 -9.01
N GLY A 49 3.56 14.94 -9.63
CA GLY A 49 4.57 13.99 -9.15
C GLY A 49 4.00 12.65 -8.67
N ILE A 50 2.67 12.49 -8.64
CA ILE A 50 1.97 11.21 -8.41
C ILE A 50 1.46 10.71 -9.76
N ASP A 51 2.36 10.51 -10.71
CA ASP A 51 2.00 10.50 -12.14
C ASP A 51 1.95 9.09 -12.76
N ASN A 52 2.00 8.03 -11.94
CA ASN A 52 2.02 6.64 -12.41
C ASN A 52 0.78 5.87 -11.93
N PHE A 53 -0.40 6.36 -12.31
CA PHE A 53 -1.63 5.61 -12.09
C PHE A 53 -1.63 4.34 -12.94
N VAL A 54 -1.84 3.22 -12.27
CA VAL A 54 -1.95 1.91 -12.89
C VAL A 54 -3.36 1.39 -12.63
N SER A 55 -3.96 0.79 -13.65
CA SER A 55 -5.34 0.31 -13.59
C SER A 55 -5.44 -1.13 -13.06
N THR A 56 -4.31 -1.85 -13.02
CA THR A 56 -4.28 -3.26 -12.58
C THR A 56 -3.12 -3.55 -11.63
N PRO A 57 -3.25 -4.57 -10.74
CA PRO A 57 -2.15 -5.05 -9.91
C PRO A 57 -0.93 -5.51 -10.71
N GLN A 58 -1.12 -6.07 -11.91
CA GLN A 58 -0.03 -6.52 -12.77
C GLN A 58 0.78 -5.33 -13.30
N GLN A 59 0.10 -4.25 -13.72
CA GLN A 59 0.77 -3.01 -14.10
C GLN A 59 1.55 -2.42 -12.92
N LEU A 60 0.97 -2.42 -11.71
CA LEU A 60 1.68 -2.01 -10.49
C LEU A 60 2.96 -2.82 -10.27
N CYS A 61 2.86 -4.15 -10.35
CA CYS A 61 4.00 -5.05 -10.20
C CYS A 61 5.11 -4.73 -11.22
N HIS A 62 4.74 -4.51 -12.49
CA HIS A 62 5.71 -4.23 -13.55
C HIS A 62 6.34 -2.84 -13.44
N THR A 63 5.59 -1.86 -12.94
CA THR A 63 6.08 -0.50 -12.68
C THR A 63 7.08 -0.48 -11.51
N VAL A 64 6.79 -1.20 -10.42
CA VAL A 64 7.66 -1.22 -9.24
C VAL A 64 8.85 -2.18 -9.39
N TYR A 65 8.62 -3.35 -10.00
CA TYR A 65 9.64 -4.40 -10.21
C TYR A 65 9.85 -4.70 -11.70
N PRO A 66 10.39 -3.76 -12.49
CA PRO A 66 10.64 -3.99 -13.90
C PRO A 66 11.71 -5.08 -14.09
N ASN A 67 11.47 -5.99 -15.06
CA ASN A 67 12.38 -7.10 -15.37
C ASN A 67 12.74 -7.95 -14.14
N LEU A 68 11.78 -8.21 -13.24
CA LEU A 68 12.00 -8.99 -12.02
C LEU A 68 12.69 -10.34 -12.29
N ASN A 69 12.31 -11.03 -13.36
CA ASN A 69 12.93 -12.29 -13.79
C ASN A 69 14.44 -12.18 -14.04
N LYS A 70 14.98 -11.00 -14.36
CA LYS A 70 16.42 -10.77 -14.53
C LYS A 70 17.08 -10.25 -13.25
N ASN A 71 16.37 -9.44 -12.47
CA ASN A 71 16.91 -8.74 -11.31
C ASN A 71 16.71 -9.47 -9.97
N HIS A 72 15.96 -10.58 -9.93
CA HIS A 72 15.63 -11.31 -8.70
C HIS A 72 16.84 -11.74 -7.86
N ALA A 73 18.03 -11.90 -8.46
CA ALA A 73 19.26 -12.25 -7.75
C ALA A 73 19.99 -11.03 -7.15
N ASN A 74 19.60 -9.80 -7.52
CA ASN A 74 20.21 -8.58 -7.02
C ASN A 74 19.47 -8.08 -5.77
N HIS A 75 20.10 -8.28 -4.60
CA HIS A 75 19.51 -7.94 -3.32
C HIS A 75 19.35 -6.43 -3.11
N GLU A 76 20.36 -5.63 -3.49
CA GLU A 76 20.30 -4.16 -3.36
C GLU A 76 19.14 -3.59 -4.18
N TRP A 77 18.97 -4.08 -5.42
CA TRP A 77 17.87 -3.66 -6.28
C TRP A 77 16.49 -4.01 -5.70
N LEU A 78 16.35 -5.17 -5.05
CA LEU A 78 15.09 -5.56 -4.41
C LEU A 78 14.78 -4.70 -3.19
N CYS A 79 15.77 -4.41 -2.35
CA CYS A 79 15.58 -3.70 -1.08
C CYS A 79 15.14 -2.24 -1.24
N GLU A 80 15.43 -1.60 -2.37
CA GLU A 80 15.00 -0.22 -2.65
C GLU A 80 13.51 -0.07 -3.00
N ARG A 81 12.77 -1.18 -3.10
CA ARG A 81 11.41 -1.23 -3.66
C ARG A 81 10.45 -1.88 -2.68
N ALA A 82 9.23 -1.33 -2.62
CA ALA A 82 8.17 -1.88 -1.79
C ALA A 82 6.79 -1.58 -2.41
N ILE A 83 5.88 -2.55 -2.30
CA ILE A 83 4.45 -2.36 -2.57
C ILE A 83 3.73 -2.46 -1.24
N LEU A 84 3.05 -1.38 -0.83
CA LEU A 84 2.25 -1.34 0.37
C LEU A 84 0.77 -1.47 0.00
N ALA A 85 0.05 -2.36 0.68
CA ALA A 85 -1.38 -2.55 0.49
C ALA A 85 -2.14 -2.47 1.83
N PRO A 86 -3.43 -2.10 1.84
CA PRO A 86 -4.18 -1.92 3.08
C PRO A 86 -4.49 -3.22 3.85
N THR A 87 -4.53 -4.36 3.16
CA THR A 87 -4.89 -5.66 3.75
C THR A 87 -3.87 -6.74 3.42
N ASN A 88 -3.68 -7.68 4.35
CA ASN A 88 -2.80 -8.84 4.14
C ASN A 88 -3.25 -9.74 2.99
N GLU A 89 -4.55 -9.82 2.73
CA GLU A 89 -5.08 -10.53 1.57
C GLU A 89 -4.57 -9.92 0.26
N THR A 90 -4.63 -8.58 0.14
CA THR A 90 -4.10 -7.88 -1.03
C THR A 90 -2.59 -8.08 -1.15
N VAL A 91 -1.86 -8.02 -0.04
CA VAL A 91 -0.41 -8.33 0.01
C VAL A 91 -0.14 -9.75 -0.48
N GLY A 92 -0.90 -10.75 0.00
CA GLY A 92 -0.75 -12.14 -0.40
C GLY A 92 -0.96 -12.34 -1.90
N ASN A 93 -1.98 -11.69 -2.47
CA ASN A 93 -2.26 -11.74 -3.91
C ASN A 93 -1.13 -11.13 -4.75
N ILE A 94 -0.58 -9.98 -4.33
CA ILE A 94 0.53 -9.31 -5.01
C ILE A 94 1.81 -10.15 -4.91
N ASN A 95 2.15 -10.64 -3.71
CA ASN A 95 3.34 -11.46 -3.49
C ASN A 95 3.28 -12.75 -4.31
N SER A 96 2.12 -13.41 -4.34
CA SER A 96 1.90 -14.62 -5.16
C SER A 96 2.06 -14.35 -6.65
N ASN A 97 1.66 -13.16 -7.13
CA ASN A 97 1.83 -12.78 -8.52
C ASN A 97 3.31 -12.51 -8.87
N LEU A 98 4.04 -11.83 -7.98
CA LEU A 98 5.48 -11.56 -8.16
C LEU A 98 6.30 -12.86 -8.11
N LEU A 99 6.02 -13.76 -7.16
CA LEU A 99 6.71 -15.05 -7.04
C LEU A 99 6.61 -15.89 -8.31
N LYS A 100 5.45 -15.91 -8.97
CA LYS A 100 5.24 -16.61 -10.26
C LYS A 100 6.09 -16.09 -11.42
N GLN A 101 6.64 -14.87 -11.31
CA GLN A 101 7.49 -14.27 -12.34
C GLN A 101 8.98 -14.59 -12.14
N ILE A 102 9.35 -15.10 -10.96
CA ILE A 102 10.73 -15.47 -10.64
C ILE A 102 11.00 -16.85 -11.25
N PRO A 103 12.08 -17.00 -12.06
CA PRO A 103 12.44 -18.31 -12.60
C PRO A 103 12.94 -19.23 -11.48
N GLY A 104 12.41 -20.45 -11.42
CA GLY A 104 12.81 -21.44 -10.43
C GLY A 104 11.67 -22.39 -10.08
N GLU A 105 11.98 -23.35 -9.20
CA GLU A 105 10.97 -24.25 -8.67
C GLU A 105 10.28 -23.64 -7.45
N GLU A 106 8.95 -23.71 -7.44
CA GLU A 106 8.15 -23.33 -6.28
C GLU A 106 8.41 -24.29 -5.11
N ARG A 107 8.64 -23.75 -3.92
CA ARG A 107 8.82 -24.52 -2.69
C ARG A 107 7.81 -24.05 -1.64
N SER A 108 7.09 -25.02 -1.07
CA SER A 108 6.12 -24.78 -0.01
C SER A 108 6.68 -25.25 1.32
N TYR A 109 6.81 -24.34 2.27
CA TYR A 109 7.23 -24.61 3.63
C TYR A 109 5.99 -24.58 4.53
N ARG A 110 5.70 -25.71 5.19
CA ARG A 110 4.57 -25.81 6.13
C ARG A 110 5.05 -25.40 7.51
N SER A 111 4.25 -24.62 8.24
CA SER A 111 4.51 -24.36 9.65
C SER A 111 4.35 -25.66 10.45
N VAL A 112 5.06 -25.73 11.58
CA VAL A 112 4.88 -26.76 12.59
C VAL A 112 4.49 -26.04 13.86
N ASP A 113 3.23 -26.18 14.24
CA ASP A 113 2.71 -25.68 15.51
C ASP A 113 2.57 -26.87 16.47
N SER A 114 3.20 -26.77 17.64
CA SER A 114 3.08 -27.76 18.71
C SER A 114 2.41 -27.10 19.91
N VAL A 115 1.39 -27.74 20.45
CA VAL A 115 0.78 -27.35 21.72
C VAL A 115 1.45 -28.18 22.80
N THR A 116 2.12 -27.53 23.75
CA THR A 116 2.58 -28.19 24.97
C THR A 116 1.36 -28.51 25.83
N GLU A 117 1.14 -29.78 26.16
CA GLU A 117 0.16 -30.14 27.19
C GLU A 117 0.59 -29.45 28.51
N THR A 118 -0.32 -28.68 29.11
CA THR A 118 -0.15 -28.17 30.47
C THR A 118 -0.25 -29.35 31.44
N ASP A 119 0.78 -29.52 32.28
CA ASP A 119 0.84 -30.53 33.34
C ASP A 119 -0.47 -30.56 34.14
N GLN A 120 -1.03 -31.78 34.30
CA GLN A 120 -2.23 -32.09 35.08
C GLN A 120 -2.10 -31.75 36.57
#